data_AF-A0A0B3RUE9-F1
#
_entry.id   AF-A0A0B3RUE9-F1
#
_cell.length_a   1.000
_cell.length_b   1.000
_cell.length_c   1.000
_cell.angle_alpha   90.00
_cell.angle_beta   90.00
_cell.angle_gamma   90.00
#
_symmetry.space_group_name_H-M   'P 1'
#
loop_
_entity.id
_entity.type
_entity.pdbx_description
1 polymer ?
#
loop_
_entity_poly.entity_id
_entity_poly.type
_entity_poly.pdbx_seq_one_letter_code
_entity_poly.pdbx_strand_id
1 'polypeptide(L)'
;MAILMHPVTGVPLNDIAIRRKALDFDEALTVHIMRRQGVPYTDIVHHLGTNANRVGEVLRGEIWPRAGTGAIDMIGGDLFASRK
;
A
#
# COMPACT_ATOMS: atom_id res chain seq x y z
N MET A 1 12.39 24.19 1.36
CA MET A 1 11.49 23.89 2.48
C MET A 1 10.37 24.93 2.40
N ALA A 2 9.22 24.56 1.84
CA ALA A 2 8.13 25.50 1.59
C ALA A 2 7.10 25.35 2.71
N ILE A 3 7.08 26.35 3.58
CA ILE A 3 6.22 26.39 4.76
C ILE A 3 5.24 27.55 4.55
N LEU A 4 4.09 27.25 3.96
CA LEU A 4 3.02 28.23 3.86
C LEU A 4 2.44 28.40 5.27
N MET A 5 2.46 29.61 5.82
CA MET A 5 1.82 29.85 7.11
C MET A 5 0.31 29.88 6.90
N HIS A 6 -0.43 29.09 7.67
CA HIS A 6 -1.89 29.16 7.65
C HIS A 6 -2.32 30.57 8.13
N PRO A 7 -3.04 31.35 7.30
CA PRO A 7 -3.21 32.79 7.52
C PRO A 7 -4.02 33.14 8.77
N VAL A 8 -4.79 32.19 9.31
CA VAL A 8 -5.63 32.38 10.49
C VAL A 8 -5.02 31.76 11.76
N THR A 9 -4.36 30.61 11.64
CA THR A 9 -3.90 29.84 12.81
C THR A 9 -2.40 29.95 13.05
N GLY A 10 -1.64 30.52 12.09
CA GLY A 10 -0.19 30.63 12.15
C GLY A 10 0.53 29.28 12.11
N VAL A 11 -0.19 28.17 11.89
CA VAL A 11 0.41 26.84 11.85
C VAL A 11 1.25 26.72 10.57
N PRO A 12 2.52 26.31 10.65
CA PRO A 12 3.33 26.08 9.49
C PRO A 12 2.81 24.85 8.71
N LEU A 13 2.31 25.07 7.50
CA LEU A 13 1.83 24.01 6.62
C LEU A 13 2.95 23.58 5.69
N ASN A 14 3.13 22.27 5.58
CA ASN A 14 4.08 21.71 4.62
C ASN A 14 3.45 21.72 3.23
N ASP A 15 4.05 22.44 2.28
CA ASP A 15 3.64 22.36 0.89
C ASP A 15 4.12 21.01 0.33
N ILE A 16 3.20 20.04 0.24
CA ILE A 16 3.51 18.68 -0.22
C ILE A 16 3.76 18.74 -1.74
N ALA A 17 4.97 19.14 -2.13
CA ALA A 17 5.39 19.21 -3.53
C ALA A 17 5.52 17.82 -4.19
N ILE A 18 5.72 16.76 -3.39
CA ILE A 18 5.88 15.38 -3.85
C ILE A 18 4.62 14.60 -3.51
N ARG A 19 3.75 14.41 -4.51
CA ARG A 19 2.66 13.43 -4.40
C ARG A 19 3.29 12.05 -4.22
N ARG A 20 3.04 11.40 -3.08
CA ARG A 20 3.56 10.06 -2.79
C ARG A 20 3.18 9.09 -3.91
N LYS A 21 4.13 8.23 -4.27
CA LYS A 21 4.07 7.24 -5.35
C LYS A 21 2.75 6.46 -5.29
N ALA A 22 2.02 6.39 -6.40
CA ALA A 22 0.97 5.40 -6.54
C ALA A 22 1.62 4.02 -6.44
N LEU A 23 0.98 3.09 -5.71
CA LEU A 23 1.49 1.72 -5.65
C LEU A 23 1.44 1.14 -7.05
N ASP A 24 2.55 0.56 -7.51
CA ASP A 24 2.55 -0.22 -8.75
C ASP A 24 1.91 -1.60 -8.53
N PHE A 25 1.83 -2.39 -9.60
CA PHE A 25 1.16 -3.68 -9.55
C PHE A 25 1.86 -4.67 -8.59
N ASP A 26 3.19 -4.65 -8.55
CA ASP A 26 3.99 -5.56 -7.71
C ASP A 26 3.91 -5.17 -6.24
N GLU A 27 3.93 -3.86 -5.96
CA GLU A 27 3.66 -3.32 -4.63
C GLU A 27 2.22 -3.68 -4.17
N ALA A 28 1.23 -3.62 -5.07
CA ALA A 28 -0.14 -4.02 -4.77
C ALA A 28 -0.30 -5.54 -4.53
N LEU A 29 0.42 -6.38 -5.29
CA LEU A 29 0.52 -7.81 -5.01
C LEU A 29 1.07 -8.06 -3.61
N THR A 30 2.15 -7.35 -3.27
CA THR A 30 2.82 -7.44 -1.96
C THR A 30 1.85 -7.07 -0.83
N VAL A 31 1.05 -6.00 -0.99
CA VAL A 31 -0.01 -5.64 -0.02
C VAL A 31 -0.95 -6.82 0.26
N HIS A 32 -1.46 -7.47 -0.80
CA HIS A 32 -2.38 -8.59 -0.63
C HIS A 32 -1.70 -9.82 0.01
N ILE A 33 -0.45 -10.11 -0.35
CA ILE A 33 0.33 -11.20 0.24
C ILE A 33 0.53 -10.97 1.74
N MET A 34 1.05 -9.81 2.12
CA MET A 34 1.30 -9.46 3.52
C MET A 34 -0.01 -9.48 4.33
N ARG A 35 -1.11 -8.98 3.75
CA ARG A 35 -2.41 -9.00 4.43
C ARG A 35 -2.90 -10.43 4.71
N ARG A 36 -2.67 -11.35 3.77
CA ARG A 36 -3.03 -12.77 3.90
C ARG A 36 -2.14 -13.53 4.87
N GLN A 37 -0.87 -13.13 4.98
CA GLN A 37 0.07 -13.63 5.99
C GLN A 37 -0.24 -13.12 7.40
N GLY A 38 -1.26 -12.27 7.56
CA GLY A 38 -1.68 -11.74 8.86
C GLY A 38 -0.91 -10.50 9.31
N VAL A 39 -0.12 -9.88 8.43
CA VAL A 39 0.62 -8.66 8.77
C VAL A 39 -0.38 -7.54 9.10
N PRO A 40 -0.18 -6.80 10.21
CA PRO A 40 -1.02 -5.67 10.58
C PRO A 40 -1.03 -4.58 9.50
N TYR A 41 -2.16 -3.91 9.35
CA TYR A 41 -2.35 -2.88 8.32
C TYR A 41 -1.32 -1.75 8.42
N THR A 42 -1.06 -1.26 9.63
CA THR A 42 -0.06 -0.21 9.90
C THR A 42 1.33 -0.64 9.49
N ASP A 43 1.67 -1.90 9.73
CA ASP A 43 3.00 -2.43 9.42
C ASP A 43 3.17 -2.54 7.90
N ILE A 44 2.13 -2.96 7.16
CA ILE A 44 2.15 -2.93 5.68
C ILE A 44 2.43 -1.52 5.16
N VAL A 45 1.79 -0.50 5.75
CA VAL A 45 2.01 0.91 5.37
C VAL A 45 3.46 1.33 5.62
N HIS A 46 4.03 0.94 6.77
CA HIS A 46 5.41 1.24 7.12
C HIS A 46 6.43 0.48 6.24
N HIS A 47 6.19 -0.80 5.95
CA HIS A 47 7.05 -1.60 5.09
C HIS A 47 7.11 -1.07 3.66
N LEU A 48 5.98 -0.60 3.12
CA LEU A 48 5.91 -0.05 1.76
C LEU A 48 6.24 1.45 1.70
N GLY A 49 6.50 2.10 2.84
CA GLY A 49 6.84 3.52 2.89
C GLY A 49 5.75 4.44 2.29
N THR A 50 4.49 4.01 2.31
CA THR A 50 3.38 4.70 1.61
C THR A 50 2.38 5.34 2.60
N ASN A 51 1.23 5.81 2.10
CA ASN A 51 0.12 6.29 2.92
C ASN A 51 -0.90 5.17 3.15
N ALA A 52 -1.45 5.08 4.36
CA ALA A 52 -2.59 4.23 4.71
C ALA A 52 -3.70 4.21 3.66
N ASN A 53 -4.12 5.36 3.12
CA ASN A 53 -5.15 5.43 2.10
C ASN A 53 -4.79 4.64 0.83
N ARG A 54 -3.51 4.63 0.42
CA ARG A 54 -3.04 3.92 -0.78
C ARG A 54 -3.11 2.41 -0.61
N VAL A 55 -2.70 1.92 0.56
CA VAL A 55 -2.88 0.50 0.93
C VAL A 55 -4.36 0.14 0.94
N GLY A 56 -5.20 1.05 1.45
CA GLY A 56 -6.66 0.85 1.49
C GLY A 56 -7.29 0.79 0.10
N GLU A 57 -6.90 1.68 -0.82
CA GLU A 57 -7.35 1.68 -2.22
C GLU A 57 -7.05 0.33 -2.90
N VAL A 58 -5.86 -0.23 -2.68
CA VAL A 58 -5.48 -1.57 -3.18
C VAL A 58 -6.34 -2.67 -2.54
N LEU A 59 -6.45 -2.69 -1.21
CA LEU A 59 -7.21 -3.75 -0.51
C LEU A 59 -8.71 -3.72 -0.83
N ARG A 60 -9.27 -2.55 -1.17
CA ARG A 60 -10.66 -2.41 -1.65
C ARG A 60 -10.82 -2.73 -3.14
N GLY A 61 -9.71 -2.94 -3.87
CA GLY A 61 -9.72 -3.21 -5.31
C GLY A 61 -10.00 -1.98 -6.18
N GLU A 62 -9.90 -0.78 -5.62
CA GLU A 62 -10.03 0.48 -6.38
C GLU A 62 -8.84 0.69 -7.33
N ILE A 63 -7.67 0.19 -6.93
CA ILE A 63 -6.43 0.21 -7.69
C ILE A 63 -5.90 -1.22 -7.80
N TRP A 64 -5.48 -1.62 -9.01
CA TRP A 64 -5.01 -2.97 -9.33
C TRP A 64 -5.93 -4.11 -8.83
N PRO A 65 -7.21 -4.15 -9.25
CA PRO A 65 -8.19 -5.13 -8.74
C PRO A 65 -7.77 -6.60 -8.92
N ARG A 66 -6.91 -6.88 -9.91
CA ARG A 66 -6.37 -8.22 -10.19
C ARG A 66 -5.24 -8.64 -9.25
N ALA A 67 -4.64 -7.73 -8.48
CA ALA A 67 -3.55 -8.04 -7.56
C ALA A 67 -4.01 -8.99 -6.44
N GLY A 68 -5.28 -8.89 -6.00
CA GLY A 68 -5.85 -9.81 -5.03
C GLY A 68 -5.86 -11.26 -5.52
N THR A 69 -6.22 -11.48 -6.78
CA THR A 69 -6.20 -12.81 -7.42
C THR A 69 -4.77 -13.29 -7.69
N GLY A 70 -3.89 -12.43 -8.22
CA GLY A 70 -2.49 -12.80 -8.43
C GLY A 70 -1.78 -13.22 -7.14
N ALA A 71 -2.09 -12.56 -6.01
CA ALA A 71 -1.61 -12.96 -4.70
C ALA A 71 -2.14 -14.34 -4.25
N ILE A 72 -3.38 -14.71 -4.62
CA ILE A 72 -3.89 -16.08 -4.41
C ILE A 72 -3.05 -17.06 -5.21
N ASP A 73 -2.83 -16.79 -6.49
CA ASP A 73 -2.14 -17.71 -7.38
C ASP A 73 -0.69 -17.96 -6.92
N MET A 74 -0.01 -16.92 -6.42
CA MET A 74 1.34 -17.05 -5.85
C MET A 74 1.36 -17.88 -4.56
N ILE A 75 0.48 -17.59 -3.60
CA ILE A 75 0.46 -18.31 -2.32
C ILE A 75 -0.10 -19.74 -2.48
N GLY A 76 -1.09 -19.91 -3.35
CA GLY A 76 -1.76 -21.17 -3.64
C GLY A 76 -0.96 -22.08 -4.56
N GLY A 77 -0.10 -21.53 -5.42
CA GLY A 77 0.86 -22.30 -6.22
C GLY A 77 1.82 -23.11 -5.35
N ASP A 78 2.22 -22.58 -4.19
CA ASP A 78 3.08 -23.28 -3.22
C ASP A 78 2.38 -24.43 -2.49
N LEU A 79 1.05 -24.39 -2.33
CA LEU A 79 0.30 -25.50 -1.72
C LEU A 79 0.33 -26.79 -2.57
N PHE A 80 0.54 -26.66 -3.88
CA PHE A 80 0.65 -27.80 -4.80
C PHE A 80 2.09 -28.11 -5.24
N ALA A 81 3.05 -27.19 -5.04
CA ALA A 81 4.44 -27.40 -5.41
C ALA A 81 5.23 -28.27 -4.40
N SER A 82 4.80 -28.33 -3.13
CA SER A 82 5.52 -29.05 -2.07
C SER A 82 5.15 -30.55 -1.92
N ARG A 83 4.43 -31.14 -2.88
CA ARG A 83 4.19 -32.59 -2.95
C ARG A 83 4.85 -33.21 -4.19
N LYS A 84 6.17 -33.31 -4.19
CA LYS A 84 6.91 -34.28 -5.02
C LYS A 84 8.07 -34.85 -4.24
#